data_AF-A0A839QVT0-F1
#
_entry.id   AF-A0A839QVT0-F1
#
_cell.length_a   1.000
_cell.length_b   1.000
_cell.length_c   1.000
_cell.angle_alpha   90.00
_cell.angle_beta   90.00
_cell.angle_gamma   90.00
#
_symmetry.space_group_name_H-M   'P 1'
#
loop_
_entity.id
_entity.type
_entity.pdbx_description
1 polymer ?
#
loop_
_entity_poly.entity_id
_entity_poly.type
_entity_poly.pdbx_seq_one_letter_code
_entity_poly.pdbx_strand_id
1 'polypeptide(L)'
;MDVYAKRNPNFRVVHQENSGWAGKPRNVGIAESTGEYVFFCDADDRLGPEALKRMVSYARKHRVDVLVPKMVGIGGRRVQASLFRETVKDVPMETILRTLSPQKMIRRSLLIDNGITFREEKVRLEDGMAMVQCYMVSTRTSILADYDYYEIRTRHDGQNISENVIEPTGYVASLHHIAGTVRQGINDRIEAEKLNLGLFVRKGLRFYEGERFLGFTPEARAQWIAAHRNFLAEFVPEVHDGTLHPGHHEKTRLIRRGDIGELTRLAEAEMARKGLPLLKDLSMDALRISFELGLDASAATGAVFEITDRARTQRLQAELSPGPGGEGNYCASMELVKITALGEGLLDCSVQVHHPQTEAKPRRIVVGVVQLPKEPVHGILPYSTKYGNLSLDMRPRAV
;
A
#
# COMPACT_ATOMS: atom_id res chain seq x y z
N MET A 1 26.14 -2.38 16.61
CA MET A 1 25.56 -3.25 17.66
C MET A 1 26.62 -3.88 18.57
N ASP A 2 27.80 -4.27 18.06
CA ASP A 2 28.84 -4.95 18.87
C ASP A 2 29.31 -4.16 20.11
N VAL A 3 29.37 -2.83 20.03
CA VAL A 3 29.70 -1.97 21.18
C VAL A 3 28.70 -2.16 22.33
N TYR A 4 27.42 -2.37 22.02
CA TYR A 4 26.39 -2.62 23.04
C TYR A 4 26.50 -4.02 23.64
N ALA A 5 26.81 -5.04 22.82
CA ALA A 5 27.03 -6.40 23.31
C ALA A 5 28.19 -6.49 24.30
N LYS A 6 29.29 -5.76 24.04
CA LYS A 6 30.44 -5.71 24.97
C LYS A 6 30.11 -5.07 26.32
N ARG A 7 29.07 -4.24 26.39
CA ARG A 7 28.70 -3.45 27.58
C ARG A 7 27.51 -4.03 28.36
N ASN A 8 26.76 -4.95 27.77
CA ASN A 8 25.55 -5.49 28.36
C ASN A 8 25.48 -7.00 28.11
N PRO A 9 25.62 -7.86 29.14
CA PRO A 9 25.56 -9.31 28.97
C PRO A 9 24.19 -9.82 28.51
N ASN A 10 23.13 -9.01 28.63
CA ASN A 10 21.80 -9.32 28.10
C ASN A 10 21.64 -8.94 26.63
N PHE A 11 22.67 -8.41 25.98
CA PHE A 11 22.66 -8.00 24.58
C PHE A 11 23.59 -8.91 23.77
N ARG A 12 23.02 -9.68 22.83
CA ARG A 12 23.78 -10.55 21.91
C ARG A 12 23.63 -10.06 20.48
N VAL A 13 24.73 -10.09 19.72
CA VAL A 13 24.75 -9.81 18.29
C VAL A 13 25.07 -11.09 17.55
N VAL A 14 24.25 -11.42 16.56
CA VAL A 14 24.47 -12.53 15.63
C VAL A 14 24.70 -11.91 14.27
N HIS A 15 25.87 -12.19 13.69
CA HIS A 15 26.23 -11.73 12.34
C HIS A 15 25.87 -12.82 11.33
N GLN A 16 25.27 -12.42 10.21
CA GLN A 16 24.90 -13.31 9.12
C GLN A 16 25.04 -12.59 7.78
N GLU A 17 25.11 -13.36 6.70
CA GLU A 17 25.02 -12.81 5.35
C GLU A 17 23.65 -12.17 5.09
N ASN A 18 23.65 -11.15 4.22
CA ASN A 18 22.44 -10.43 3.84
C ASN A 18 21.46 -11.37 3.12
N SER A 19 20.32 -11.63 3.77
CA SER A 19 19.26 -12.49 3.24
C SER A 19 18.27 -11.78 2.30
N GLY A 20 18.38 -10.46 2.16
CA GLY A 20 17.50 -9.65 1.31
C GLY A 20 16.11 -9.38 1.89
N TRP A 21 15.72 -10.00 3.02
CA TRP A 21 14.45 -9.77 3.70
C TRP A 21 14.55 -9.97 5.23
N ALA A 22 13.49 -9.65 5.96
CA ALA A 22 13.45 -9.74 7.42
C ALA A 22 13.12 -11.14 7.96
N GLY A 23 12.70 -12.08 7.10
CA GLY A 23 12.27 -13.42 7.54
C GLY A 23 13.38 -14.23 8.20
N LYS A 24 14.48 -14.46 7.48
CA LYS A 24 15.66 -15.18 7.99
C LYS A 24 16.23 -14.59 9.30
N PRO A 25 16.52 -13.28 9.41
CA PRO A 25 17.05 -12.73 10.67
C PRO A 25 16.06 -12.84 11.84
N ARG A 26 14.73 -12.80 11.59
CA ARG A 26 13.72 -13.06 12.63
C ARG A 26 13.76 -14.53 13.09
N ASN A 27 13.89 -15.48 12.16
CA ASN A 27 14.01 -16.91 12.50
C ASN A 27 15.26 -17.20 13.33
N VAL A 28 16.42 -16.64 12.94
CA VAL A 28 17.65 -16.73 13.72
C VAL A 28 17.44 -16.14 15.12
N GLY A 29 16.80 -14.98 15.22
CA GLY A 29 16.43 -14.37 16.50
C GLY A 29 15.54 -15.27 17.38
N ILE A 30 14.55 -15.96 16.80
CA ILE A 30 13.70 -16.92 17.51
C ILE A 30 14.54 -18.09 18.03
N ALA A 31 15.34 -18.72 17.18
CA ALA A 31 16.16 -19.88 17.53
C ALA A 31 17.13 -19.56 18.68
N GLU A 32 17.75 -18.39 18.61
CA GLU A 32 18.71 -17.92 19.60
C GLU A 32 18.04 -17.44 20.90
N SER A 33 16.78 -17.00 20.87
CA SER A 33 16.10 -16.46 22.05
C SER A 33 15.98 -17.46 23.19
N THR A 34 16.09 -16.98 24.44
CA THR A 34 15.96 -17.80 25.67
C THR A 34 14.85 -17.30 26.60
N GLY A 35 14.22 -16.17 26.28
CA GLY A 35 13.14 -15.59 27.09
C GLY A 35 11.82 -16.36 27.00
N GLU A 36 10.96 -16.17 28.00
CA GLU A 36 9.58 -16.71 27.99
C GLU A 36 8.75 -16.15 26.81
N TYR A 37 9.02 -14.90 26.44
CA TYR A 37 8.40 -14.22 25.32
C TYR A 37 9.46 -13.66 24.37
N VAL A 38 9.10 -13.53 23.10
CA VAL A 38 9.86 -12.84 22.05
C VAL A 38 9.08 -11.60 21.62
N PHE A 39 9.78 -10.50 21.39
CA PHE A 39 9.23 -9.28 20.80
C PHE A 39 10.04 -8.90 19.56
N PHE A 40 9.38 -8.65 18.43
CA PHE A 40 10.04 -8.21 17.21
C PHE A 40 10.07 -6.69 17.13
N CYS A 41 11.28 -6.11 17.14
CA CYS A 41 11.51 -4.68 17.00
C CYS A 41 12.32 -4.44 15.72
N ASP A 42 11.81 -3.62 14.82
CA ASP A 42 12.54 -3.23 13.61
C ASP A 42 13.64 -2.21 13.97
N ALA A 43 14.70 -2.15 13.14
CA ALA A 43 15.94 -1.44 13.46
C ALA A 43 15.81 0.10 13.54
N ASP A 44 14.74 0.66 12.97
CA ASP A 44 14.44 2.09 12.95
C ASP A 44 13.35 2.52 13.92
N ASP A 45 12.76 1.59 14.66
CA ASP A 45 11.69 1.86 15.60
C ASP A 45 12.22 1.98 17.04
N ARG A 46 11.34 2.36 17.97
CA ARG A 46 11.69 2.51 19.40
C ARG A 46 10.63 1.90 20.29
N LEU A 47 11.08 1.34 21.41
CA LEU A 47 10.21 0.94 22.51
C LEU A 47 10.10 2.08 23.52
N GLY A 48 8.92 2.26 24.10
CA GLY A 48 8.74 3.11 25.26
C GLY A 48 9.58 2.59 26.45
N PRO A 49 10.10 3.47 27.32
CA PRO A 49 10.99 3.08 28.43
C PRO A 49 10.47 1.95 29.33
N GLU A 50 9.15 1.87 29.55
CA GLU A 50 8.53 0.84 30.39
C GLU A 50 7.87 -0.31 29.59
N ALA A 51 7.98 -0.29 28.26
CA ALA A 51 7.18 -1.13 27.37
C ALA A 51 7.33 -2.63 27.69
N LEU A 52 8.56 -3.14 27.72
CA LEU A 52 8.82 -4.56 27.98
C LEU A 52 8.34 -4.99 29.38
N LYS A 53 8.61 -4.18 30.41
CA LYS A 53 8.21 -4.48 31.80
C LYS A 53 6.69 -4.60 31.91
N ARG A 54 5.95 -3.64 31.34
CA ARG A 54 4.49 -3.61 31.37
C ARG A 54 3.89 -4.76 30.56
N MET A 55 4.39 -5.01 29.35
CA MET A 55 3.93 -6.12 28.51
C MET A 55 4.11 -7.47 29.21
N VAL A 56 5.31 -7.77 29.71
CA VAL A 56 5.59 -9.05 30.40
C VAL A 56 4.73 -9.21 31.65
N SER A 57 4.55 -8.14 32.42
CA SER A 57 3.70 -8.16 33.63
C SER A 57 2.24 -8.49 33.28
N TYR A 58 1.69 -7.84 32.24
CA TYR A 58 0.33 -8.09 31.77
C TYR A 58 0.18 -9.52 31.23
N ALA A 59 1.10 -9.96 30.36
CA ALA A 59 1.02 -11.27 29.72
C ALA A 59 1.13 -12.42 30.72
N ARG A 60 2.02 -12.31 31.71
CA ARG A 60 2.12 -13.30 32.80
C ARG A 60 0.86 -13.34 33.65
N LYS A 61 0.37 -12.18 34.08
CA LYS A 61 -0.84 -12.07 34.92
C LYS A 61 -2.06 -12.68 34.24
N HIS A 62 -2.19 -12.52 32.93
CA HIS A 62 -3.37 -12.94 32.18
C HIS A 62 -3.17 -14.17 31.30
N ARG A 63 -1.99 -14.80 31.34
CA ARG A 63 -1.61 -15.96 30.51
C ARG A 63 -1.85 -15.68 29.01
N VAL A 64 -1.35 -14.55 28.54
CA VAL A 64 -1.47 -14.14 27.14
C VAL A 64 -0.41 -14.86 26.31
N ASP A 65 -0.78 -15.39 25.15
CA ASP A 65 0.17 -16.01 24.23
C ASP A 65 0.63 -15.01 23.16
N VAL A 66 -0.28 -14.14 22.70
CA VAL A 66 0.04 -13.05 21.76
C VAL A 66 -0.49 -11.74 22.31
N LEU A 67 0.42 -10.81 22.61
CA LEU A 67 0.08 -9.48 23.10
C LEU A 67 0.42 -8.44 22.02
N VAL A 68 -0.60 -7.68 21.60
CA VAL A 68 -0.44 -6.56 20.67
C VAL A 68 -0.32 -5.27 21.49
N PRO A 69 0.87 -4.68 21.58
CA PRO A 69 1.01 -3.40 22.24
C PRO A 69 0.57 -2.24 21.34
N LYS A 70 0.08 -1.17 21.95
CA LYS A 70 -0.24 0.07 21.25
C LYS A 70 0.96 0.62 20.50
N MET A 71 0.77 0.81 19.20
CA MET A 71 1.72 1.45 18.32
C MET A 71 1.37 2.92 18.14
N VAL A 72 2.39 3.77 18.19
CA VAL A 72 2.30 5.21 17.94
C VAL A 72 3.15 5.55 16.73
N GLY A 73 2.56 6.27 15.79
CA GLY A 73 3.28 6.73 14.61
C GLY A 73 3.99 8.05 14.87
N ILE A 74 5.27 8.12 14.55
CA ILE A 74 6.07 9.35 14.62
C ILE A 74 6.55 9.75 13.22
N GLY A 75 6.78 11.06 13.02
CA GLY A 75 7.13 11.59 11.69
C GLY A 75 6.02 11.40 10.65
N GLY A 76 4.75 11.56 11.06
CA GLY A 76 3.59 11.43 10.17
C GLY A 76 3.21 9.99 9.77
N ARG A 77 3.88 8.98 10.35
CA ARG A 77 3.52 7.57 10.14
C ARG A 77 2.09 7.33 10.62
N ARG A 78 1.21 6.81 9.76
CA ARG A 78 -0.15 6.46 10.17
C ARG A 78 -0.17 5.10 10.87
N VAL A 79 -0.89 5.01 11.98
CA VAL A 79 -1.17 3.78 12.72
C VAL A 79 -2.68 3.55 12.80
N GLN A 80 -3.09 2.31 13.09
CA GLN A 80 -4.50 1.96 13.26
C GLN A 80 -5.00 2.43 14.63
N ALA A 81 -5.16 3.74 14.82
CA ALA A 81 -5.53 4.33 16.12
C ALA A 81 -6.81 3.72 16.73
N SER A 82 -7.77 3.33 15.89
CA SER A 82 -9.01 2.68 16.37
C SER A 82 -8.78 1.31 17.01
N LEU A 83 -7.74 0.57 16.61
CA LEU A 83 -7.38 -0.72 17.20
C LEU A 83 -6.79 -0.56 18.62
N PHE A 84 -6.24 0.61 18.93
CA PHE A 84 -5.54 0.89 20.19
C PHE A 84 -6.28 1.93 21.05
N ARG A 85 -7.62 1.95 20.96
CA ARG A 85 -8.45 2.82 21.79
C ARG A 85 -8.47 2.39 23.26
N GLU A 86 -8.46 1.08 23.50
CA GLU A 86 -8.52 0.51 24.84
C GLU A 86 -7.80 -0.84 24.91
N THR A 87 -7.46 -1.24 26.13
CA THR A 87 -6.92 -2.58 26.40
C THR A 87 -8.02 -3.61 26.31
N VAL A 88 -7.83 -4.65 25.50
CA VAL A 88 -8.79 -5.74 25.31
C VAL A 88 -8.11 -7.06 25.67
N LYS A 89 -8.60 -7.72 26.71
CA LYS A 89 -7.99 -8.95 27.24
C LYS A 89 -8.18 -10.15 26.32
N ASP A 90 -9.39 -10.33 25.79
CA ASP A 90 -9.75 -11.44 24.91
C ASP A 90 -10.25 -10.84 23.59
N VAL A 91 -9.33 -10.69 22.63
CA VAL A 91 -9.60 -9.98 21.38
C VAL A 91 -10.31 -10.92 20.40
N PRO A 92 -11.45 -10.52 19.82
CA PRO A 92 -12.13 -11.33 18.80
C PRO A 92 -11.24 -11.57 17.56
N MET A 93 -11.38 -12.73 16.94
CA MET A 93 -10.58 -13.14 15.77
C MET A 93 -10.68 -12.12 14.61
N GLU A 94 -11.89 -11.63 14.34
CA GLU A 94 -12.14 -10.58 13.35
C GLU A 94 -11.33 -9.30 13.60
N THR A 95 -11.17 -8.93 14.87
CA THR A 95 -10.44 -7.72 15.26
C THR A 95 -8.94 -7.92 15.15
N ILE A 96 -8.42 -9.04 15.67
CA ILE A 96 -6.97 -9.27 15.69
C ILE A 96 -6.38 -9.47 14.28
N LEU A 97 -7.13 -10.08 13.35
CA LEU A 97 -6.71 -10.26 11.96
C LEU A 97 -6.61 -8.95 11.16
N ARG A 98 -6.97 -7.81 11.76
CA ARG A 98 -6.72 -6.47 11.18
C ARG A 98 -5.27 -6.01 11.36
N THR A 99 -4.51 -6.65 12.26
CA THR A 99 -3.08 -6.39 12.46
C THR A 99 -2.26 -7.66 12.26
N LEU A 100 -1.52 -7.71 11.16
CA LEU A 100 -0.71 -8.87 10.76
C LEU A 100 0.80 -8.63 10.85
N SER A 101 1.21 -7.45 11.34
CA SER A 101 2.62 -7.10 11.47
C SER A 101 3.28 -7.77 12.69
N PRO A 102 4.60 -8.00 12.71
CA PRO A 102 5.22 -8.83 13.74
C PRO A 102 5.50 -8.08 15.05
N GLN A 103 5.30 -6.75 15.14
CA GLN A 103 5.63 -5.92 16.31
C GLN A 103 4.67 -6.21 17.49
N LYS A 104 4.84 -7.39 18.09
CA LYS A 104 4.01 -8.02 19.11
C LYS A 104 4.89 -8.82 20.05
N MET A 105 4.40 -9.02 21.27
CA MET A 105 5.05 -9.93 22.21
C MET A 105 4.36 -11.29 22.12
N ILE A 106 5.12 -12.33 21.80
CA ILE A 106 4.62 -13.68 21.55
C ILE A 106 5.29 -14.65 22.51
N ARG A 107 4.51 -15.55 23.13
CA ARG A 107 5.04 -16.63 23.98
C ARG A 107 5.98 -17.48 23.13
N ARG A 108 7.22 -17.63 23.56
CA ARG A 108 8.26 -18.32 22.76
C ARG A 108 7.86 -19.77 22.46
N SER A 109 7.31 -20.48 23.44
CA SER A 109 6.87 -21.87 23.26
C SER A 109 5.76 -21.99 22.21
N LEU A 110 4.87 -21.00 22.07
CA LEU A 110 3.85 -20.99 21.00
C LEU A 110 4.50 -21.10 19.61
N LEU A 111 5.61 -20.38 19.39
CA LEU A 111 6.34 -20.42 18.12
C LEU A 111 7.07 -21.75 17.91
N ILE A 112 7.81 -22.20 18.93
CA ILE A 112 8.66 -23.40 18.84
C ILE A 112 7.82 -24.67 18.73
N ASP A 113 6.85 -24.84 19.63
CA ASP A 113 6.07 -26.08 19.75
C ASP A 113 5.16 -26.31 18.53
N ASN A 114 4.80 -25.23 17.82
CA ASN A 114 3.98 -25.28 16.60
C ASN A 114 4.80 -25.09 15.31
N GLY A 115 6.13 -25.01 15.38
CA GLY A 115 7.00 -24.84 14.21
C GLY A 115 6.77 -23.56 13.41
N ILE A 116 6.28 -22.50 14.05
CA ILE A 116 5.92 -21.23 13.38
C ILE A 116 7.20 -20.44 13.10
N THR A 117 7.47 -20.23 11.81
CA THR A 117 8.62 -19.47 11.30
C THR A 117 8.18 -18.47 10.24
N PHE A 118 9.01 -17.46 10.00
CA PHE A 118 8.83 -16.54 8.89
C PHE A 118 9.39 -17.16 7.61
N ARG A 119 8.76 -16.90 6.46
CA ARG A 119 9.33 -17.27 5.15
C ARG A 119 10.65 -16.54 4.95
N GLU A 120 11.70 -17.28 4.62
CA GLU A 120 13.03 -16.73 4.40
C GLU A 120 13.20 -16.17 2.99
N GLU A 121 12.41 -16.67 2.03
CA GLU A 121 12.40 -16.12 0.68
C GLU A 121 11.76 -14.73 0.65
N LYS A 122 12.03 -13.99 -0.43
CA LYS A 122 11.50 -12.63 -0.63
C LYS A 122 10.01 -12.67 -1.01
N VAL A 123 9.16 -12.92 -0.01
CA VAL A 123 7.72 -13.04 -0.15
C VAL A 123 7.03 -11.85 0.52
N ARG A 124 6.09 -11.21 -0.20
CA ARG A 124 5.26 -10.13 0.38
C ARG A 124 4.35 -10.71 1.45
N LEU A 125 4.14 -9.99 2.56
CA LEU A 125 3.24 -10.40 3.66
C LEU A 125 3.72 -11.64 4.41
N GLU A 126 5.03 -11.94 4.40
CA GLU A 126 5.62 -13.05 5.14
C GLU A 126 5.33 -12.95 6.64
N ASP A 127 5.27 -11.72 7.15
CA ASP A 127 4.90 -11.43 8.53
C ASP A 127 3.47 -11.88 8.83
N GLY A 128 2.54 -11.54 7.94
CA GLY A 128 1.15 -11.93 8.08
C GLY A 128 0.93 -13.44 8.01
N MET A 129 1.76 -14.18 7.28
CA MET A 129 1.74 -15.65 7.26
C MET A 129 2.10 -16.25 8.62
N ALA A 130 3.14 -15.73 9.27
CA ALA A 130 3.53 -16.20 10.60
C ALA A 130 2.53 -15.76 11.68
N MET A 131 2.05 -14.51 11.61
CA MET A 131 1.14 -13.96 12.62
C MET A 131 -0.24 -14.63 12.59
N VAL A 132 -0.77 -14.97 11.40
CA VAL A 132 -2.05 -15.69 11.33
C VAL A 132 -1.94 -17.08 11.96
N GLN A 133 -0.83 -17.80 11.77
CA GLN A 133 -0.60 -19.07 12.44
C GLN A 133 -0.59 -18.89 13.97
N CYS A 134 0.13 -17.87 14.47
CA CYS A 134 0.16 -17.57 15.91
C CYS A 134 -1.25 -17.34 16.49
N TYR A 135 -2.14 -16.66 15.75
CA TYR A 135 -3.51 -16.44 16.22
C TYR A 135 -4.37 -17.69 16.19
N MET A 136 -4.18 -18.59 15.22
CA MET A 136 -4.96 -19.82 15.14
C MET A 136 -4.64 -20.80 16.27
N VAL A 137 -3.39 -20.82 16.75
CA VAL A 137 -2.94 -21.73 17.82
C VAL A 137 -2.91 -21.08 19.21
N SER A 138 -3.12 -19.76 19.32
CA SER A 138 -3.10 -19.11 20.62
C SER A 138 -4.35 -19.43 21.43
N THR A 139 -4.17 -19.65 22.74
CA THR A 139 -5.30 -19.75 23.67
C THR A 139 -5.81 -18.37 24.03
N ARG A 140 -4.91 -17.38 24.13
CA ARG A 140 -5.28 -15.99 24.45
C ARG A 140 -4.49 -14.97 23.66
N THR A 141 -5.23 -14.09 23.00
CA THR A 141 -4.68 -12.91 22.33
C THR A 141 -5.26 -11.63 22.94
N SER A 142 -4.40 -10.68 23.27
CA SER A 142 -4.78 -9.42 23.93
C SER A 142 -4.23 -8.19 23.18
N ILE A 143 -4.93 -7.07 23.28
CA ILE A 143 -4.44 -5.74 22.93
C ILE A 143 -4.16 -4.98 24.23
N LEU A 144 -2.99 -4.35 24.35
CA LEU A 144 -2.59 -3.53 25.49
C LEU A 144 -2.36 -2.08 25.04
N ALA A 145 -3.19 -1.16 25.53
CA ALA A 145 -3.27 0.19 24.99
C ALA A 145 -3.22 1.32 26.04
N ASP A 146 -2.82 1.00 27.27
CA ASP A 146 -2.68 1.94 28.40
C ASP A 146 -1.36 2.74 28.40
N TYR A 147 -0.49 2.51 27.42
CA TYR A 147 0.80 3.17 27.30
C TYR A 147 1.26 3.23 25.84
N ASP A 148 2.18 4.13 25.51
CA ASP A 148 2.79 4.22 24.18
C ASP A 148 3.98 3.26 24.12
N TYR A 149 3.72 2.03 23.69
CA TYR A 149 4.68 0.94 23.78
C TYR A 149 5.69 0.91 22.65
N TYR A 150 5.25 1.15 21.41
CA TYR A 150 6.07 0.97 20.22
C TYR A 150 5.91 2.16 19.28
N GLU A 151 6.98 2.91 19.07
CA GLU A 151 7.04 4.06 18.18
C GLU A 151 7.52 3.61 16.79
N ILE A 152 6.64 3.68 15.80
CA ILE A 152 6.95 3.33 14.41
C ILE A 152 7.30 4.59 13.59
N ARG A 153 8.42 4.53 12.86
CA ARG A 153 8.93 5.67 12.07
C ARG A 153 8.53 5.61 10.60
N THR A 154 8.42 6.79 9.98
CA THR A 154 8.51 6.92 8.52
C THR A 154 9.95 7.28 8.16
N ARG A 155 10.59 6.51 7.28
CA ARG A 155 11.84 6.94 6.66
C ARG A 155 11.56 7.80 5.43
N HIS A 156 12.34 8.87 5.27
CA HIS A 156 12.30 9.75 4.09
C HIS A 156 13.29 9.32 3.00
N ASP A 157 14.05 8.25 3.22
CA ASP A 157 15.14 7.77 2.34
C ASP A 157 14.68 6.84 1.20
N GLY A 158 13.36 6.54 1.12
CA GLY A 158 12.78 5.73 0.04
C GLY A 158 13.21 4.26 0.03
N GLN A 159 13.88 3.76 1.08
CA GLN A 159 14.29 2.35 1.17
C GLN A 159 13.21 1.44 1.78
N ASN A 160 11.98 1.91 1.87
CA ASN A 160 10.87 1.08 2.30
C ASN A 160 10.67 -0.03 1.28
N ILE A 161 11.00 -1.26 1.67
CA ILE A 161 10.89 -2.41 0.78
C ILE A 161 9.43 -2.58 0.28
N SER A 162 8.46 -2.04 1.01
CA SER A 162 7.03 -1.93 0.64
C SER A 162 6.72 -1.05 -0.59
N GLU A 163 7.68 -0.26 -1.10
CA GLU A 163 7.48 0.69 -2.22
C GLU A 163 7.86 0.13 -3.60
N ASN A 164 8.42 -1.08 -3.66
CA ASN A 164 8.69 -1.78 -4.93
C ASN A 164 7.39 -2.27 -5.60
N VAL A 165 7.39 -2.29 -6.94
CA VAL A 165 6.30 -2.83 -7.76
C VAL A 165 5.88 -4.19 -7.22
N ILE A 166 4.59 -4.34 -6.98
CA ILE A 166 4.02 -5.56 -6.43
C ILE A 166 3.64 -6.44 -7.62
N GLU A 167 4.32 -7.58 -7.76
CA GLU A 167 3.94 -8.60 -8.73
C GLU A 167 2.61 -9.25 -8.27
N PRO A 168 1.57 -9.27 -9.13
CA PRO A 168 0.22 -9.70 -8.73
C PRO A 168 0.16 -11.12 -8.18
N THR A 169 0.79 -12.08 -8.87
CA THR A 169 0.66 -13.51 -8.60
C THR A 169 1.26 -13.86 -7.25
N GLY A 170 2.48 -13.43 -6.97
CA GLY A 170 3.18 -13.65 -5.71
C GLY A 170 2.52 -12.95 -4.54
N TYR A 171 1.95 -11.75 -4.75
CA TYR A 171 1.19 -11.08 -3.69
C TYR A 171 -0.10 -11.83 -3.34
N VAL A 172 -0.87 -12.27 -4.36
CA VAL A 172 -2.12 -12.99 -4.14
C VAL A 172 -1.86 -14.41 -3.61
N ALA A 173 -0.76 -15.06 -4.01
CA ALA A 173 -0.32 -16.32 -3.41
C ALA A 173 -0.10 -16.17 -1.89
N SER A 174 0.41 -15.03 -1.45
CA SER A 174 0.50 -14.75 -0.01
C SER A 174 -0.85 -14.62 0.67
N LEU A 175 -1.83 -14.02 0.00
CA LEU A 175 -3.21 -13.98 0.50
C LEU A 175 -3.83 -15.38 0.55
N HIS A 176 -3.60 -16.23 -0.46
CA HIS A 176 -4.04 -17.64 -0.44
C HIS A 176 -3.46 -18.37 0.77
N HIS A 177 -2.18 -18.18 1.09
CA HIS A 177 -1.59 -18.82 2.26
C HIS A 177 -2.26 -18.35 3.56
N ILE A 178 -2.45 -17.04 3.73
CA ILE A 178 -3.11 -16.50 4.93
C ILE A 178 -4.55 -17.00 5.04
N ALA A 179 -5.32 -16.95 3.94
CA ALA A 179 -6.72 -17.39 3.91
C ALA A 179 -6.87 -18.90 4.10
N GLY A 180 -5.92 -19.68 3.58
CA GLY A 180 -5.80 -21.11 3.81
C GLY A 180 -5.60 -21.44 5.28
N THR A 181 -4.70 -20.72 5.96
CA THR A 181 -4.47 -20.88 7.41
C THR A 181 -5.72 -20.53 8.21
N VAL A 182 -6.44 -19.45 7.86
CA VAL A 182 -7.72 -19.11 8.51
C VAL A 182 -8.75 -20.22 8.29
N ARG A 183 -8.91 -20.72 7.06
CA ARG A 183 -9.85 -21.80 6.73
C ARG A 183 -9.55 -23.10 7.49
N GLN A 184 -8.28 -23.39 7.75
CA GLN A 184 -7.86 -24.58 8.51
C GLN A 184 -7.99 -24.40 10.02
N GLY A 185 -7.78 -23.19 10.53
CA GLY A 185 -7.78 -22.90 11.97
C GLY A 185 -9.15 -22.56 12.56
N ILE A 186 -10.15 -22.24 11.73
CA ILE A 186 -11.50 -21.89 12.17
C ILE A 186 -12.47 -23.04 11.83
N ASN A 187 -13.12 -23.58 12.86
CA ASN A 187 -14.03 -24.73 12.72
C ASN A 187 -15.31 -24.38 11.95
N ASP A 188 -15.87 -23.18 12.16
CA ASP A 188 -17.04 -22.71 11.42
C ASP A 188 -16.61 -22.18 10.05
N ARG A 189 -17.00 -22.92 9.00
CA ARG A 189 -16.72 -22.55 7.62
C ARG A 189 -17.24 -21.17 7.24
N ILE A 190 -18.44 -20.80 7.69
CA ILE A 190 -19.06 -19.50 7.38
C ILE A 190 -18.26 -18.38 8.06
N GLU A 191 -17.82 -18.60 9.29
CA GLU A 191 -16.95 -17.66 9.99
C GLU A 191 -15.62 -17.48 9.26
N ALA A 192 -14.97 -18.57 8.85
CA ALA A 192 -13.72 -18.53 8.08
C ALA A 192 -13.87 -17.75 6.77
N GLU A 193 -14.95 -17.98 6.02
CA GLU A 193 -15.25 -17.28 4.77
C GLU A 193 -15.47 -15.76 5.00
N LYS A 194 -16.14 -15.37 6.09
CA LYS A 194 -16.30 -13.95 6.48
C LYS A 194 -14.98 -13.30 6.87
N LEU A 195 -14.12 -13.99 7.63
CA LEU A 195 -12.79 -13.51 7.97
C LEU A 195 -11.91 -13.32 6.73
N ASN A 196 -12.00 -14.26 5.78
CA ASN A 196 -11.32 -14.18 4.49
C ASN A 196 -11.86 -13.06 3.59
N LEU A 197 -13.18 -12.80 3.62
CA LEU A 197 -13.75 -11.62 2.98
C LEU A 197 -13.17 -10.34 3.60
N GLY A 198 -13.06 -10.26 4.93
CA GLY A 198 -12.42 -9.14 5.61
C GLY A 198 -10.95 -8.94 5.20
N LEU A 199 -10.19 -10.04 5.03
CA LEU A 199 -8.84 -10.00 4.49
C LEU A 199 -8.83 -9.43 3.06
N PHE A 200 -9.71 -9.92 2.19
CA PHE A 200 -9.83 -9.46 0.81
C PHE A 200 -10.19 -7.97 0.72
N VAL A 201 -11.12 -7.49 1.54
CA VAL A 201 -11.48 -6.06 1.58
C VAL A 201 -10.26 -5.21 1.96
N ARG A 202 -9.49 -5.62 2.97
CA ARG A 202 -8.33 -4.84 3.45
C ARG A 202 -7.11 -4.93 2.54
N LYS A 203 -6.87 -6.08 1.91
CA LYS A 203 -5.62 -6.38 1.20
C LYS A 203 -5.79 -6.57 -0.31
N GLY A 204 -6.95 -7.01 -0.79
CA GLY A 204 -7.27 -7.18 -2.21
C GLY A 204 -7.93 -5.95 -2.84
N LEU A 205 -9.04 -5.45 -2.28
CA LEU A 205 -9.83 -4.37 -2.90
C LEU A 205 -9.06 -3.04 -3.05
N ARG A 206 -8.02 -2.81 -2.24
CA ARG A 206 -7.14 -1.64 -2.35
C ARG A 206 -6.37 -1.54 -3.67
N PHE A 207 -6.34 -2.59 -4.50
CA PHE A 207 -5.76 -2.55 -5.86
C PHE A 207 -6.75 -2.03 -6.91
N TYR A 208 -8.03 -1.90 -6.52
CA TYR A 208 -9.12 -1.44 -7.37
C TYR A 208 -9.59 -0.03 -6.97
N GLU A 209 -8.81 0.69 -6.17
CA GLU A 209 -8.99 2.13 -5.96
C GLU A 209 -8.66 2.87 -7.27
N GLY A 210 -9.53 3.80 -7.70
CA GLY A 210 -9.47 4.41 -9.03
C GLY A 210 -8.07 4.78 -9.55
N GLU A 211 -7.35 5.63 -8.83
CA GLU A 211 -5.99 6.08 -9.18
C GLU A 211 -5.02 4.91 -9.36
N ARG A 212 -5.05 3.96 -8.43
CA ARG A 212 -4.13 2.83 -8.41
C ARG A 212 -4.44 1.83 -9.52
N PHE A 213 -5.71 1.52 -9.75
CA PHE A 213 -6.15 0.60 -10.79
C PHE A 213 -5.85 1.15 -12.18
N LEU A 214 -6.15 2.44 -12.40
CA LEU A 214 -5.86 3.15 -13.63
C LEU A 214 -4.35 3.36 -13.84
N GLY A 215 -3.55 3.36 -12.78
CA GLY A 215 -2.10 3.42 -12.91
C GLY A 215 -1.42 2.13 -13.35
N PHE A 216 -2.12 1.00 -13.37
CA PHE A 216 -1.57 -0.27 -13.88
C PHE A 216 -1.59 -0.34 -15.40
N THR A 217 -0.62 -1.05 -15.98
CA THR A 217 -0.68 -1.42 -17.41
C THR A 217 -1.87 -2.36 -17.67
N PRO A 218 -2.37 -2.46 -18.91
CA PRO A 218 -3.44 -3.40 -19.25
C PRO A 218 -3.14 -4.84 -18.82
N GLU A 219 -1.91 -5.30 -19.01
CA GLU A 219 -1.46 -6.65 -18.64
C GLU A 219 -1.50 -6.84 -17.12
N ALA A 220 -1.00 -5.85 -16.36
CA ALA A 220 -1.01 -5.90 -14.90
C ALA A 220 -2.45 -5.90 -14.35
N ARG A 221 -3.38 -5.13 -14.95
CA ARG A 221 -4.81 -5.18 -14.57
C ARG A 221 -5.39 -6.57 -14.78
N ALA A 222 -5.13 -7.18 -15.93
CA ALA A 222 -5.59 -8.53 -16.23
C ALA A 222 -5.03 -9.56 -15.23
N GLN A 223 -3.74 -9.48 -14.90
CA GLN A 223 -3.11 -10.35 -13.90
C GLN A 223 -3.71 -10.19 -12.50
N TRP A 224 -3.91 -8.94 -12.04
CA TRP A 224 -4.55 -8.67 -10.74
C TRP A 224 -5.96 -9.24 -10.67
N ILE A 225 -6.76 -9.05 -11.72
CA ILE A 225 -8.14 -9.54 -11.81
C ILE A 225 -8.16 -11.07 -11.83
N ALA A 226 -7.33 -11.71 -12.64
CA ALA A 226 -7.26 -13.17 -12.70
C ALA A 226 -6.85 -13.77 -11.35
N ALA A 227 -5.81 -13.22 -10.70
CA ALA A 227 -5.34 -13.70 -9.42
C ALA A 227 -6.40 -13.55 -8.32
N HIS A 228 -7.01 -12.37 -8.18
CA HIS A 228 -8.06 -12.16 -7.18
C HIS A 228 -9.36 -12.93 -7.48
N ARG A 229 -9.69 -13.16 -8.75
CA ARG A 229 -10.83 -14.01 -9.13
C ARG A 229 -10.64 -15.44 -8.59
N ASN A 230 -9.44 -16.00 -8.73
CA ASN A 230 -9.12 -17.32 -8.19
C ASN A 230 -9.20 -17.34 -6.65
N PHE A 231 -8.65 -16.31 -5.99
CA PHE A 231 -8.76 -16.16 -4.54
C PHE A 231 -10.22 -16.14 -4.07
N LEU A 232 -11.06 -15.33 -4.71
CA LEU A 232 -12.47 -15.20 -4.38
C LEU A 232 -13.23 -16.51 -4.63
N ALA A 233 -12.95 -17.20 -5.74
CA ALA A 233 -13.56 -18.49 -6.04
C ALA A 233 -13.22 -19.56 -4.98
N GLU A 234 -12.02 -19.53 -4.42
CA GLU A 234 -11.58 -20.52 -3.42
C GLU A 234 -12.06 -20.21 -1.99
N PHE A 235 -12.00 -18.95 -1.56
CA PHE A 235 -12.14 -18.60 -0.13
C PHE A 235 -13.38 -17.80 0.23
N VAL A 236 -14.07 -17.21 -0.75
CA VAL A 236 -15.14 -16.25 -0.48
C VAL A 236 -16.30 -16.51 -1.45
N PRO A 237 -17.27 -17.36 -1.09
CA PRO A 237 -18.48 -17.54 -1.89
C PRO A 237 -19.26 -16.24 -2.10
N GLU A 238 -19.99 -16.13 -3.22
CA GLU A 238 -20.75 -14.93 -3.60
C GLU A 238 -21.86 -14.56 -2.60
N VAL A 239 -22.37 -15.53 -1.83
CA VAL A 239 -23.41 -15.30 -0.80
C VAL A 239 -23.00 -14.26 0.25
N HIS A 240 -21.70 -14.07 0.49
CA HIS A 240 -21.21 -13.11 1.49
C HIS A 240 -21.10 -11.68 0.96
N ASP A 241 -21.17 -11.49 -0.36
CA ASP A 241 -20.93 -10.18 -1.00
C ASP A 241 -21.97 -9.14 -0.53
N GLY A 242 -23.20 -9.57 -0.22
CA GLY A 242 -24.28 -8.69 0.29
C GLY A 242 -23.99 -8.00 1.63
N THR A 243 -22.94 -8.41 2.35
CA THR A 243 -22.47 -7.74 3.58
C THR A 243 -21.52 -6.58 3.33
N LEU A 244 -21.06 -6.42 2.08
CA LEU A 244 -20.11 -5.37 1.70
C LEU A 244 -20.80 -4.02 1.51
N HIS A 245 -20.05 -2.95 1.76
CA HIS A 245 -20.42 -1.61 1.32
C HIS A 245 -20.69 -1.60 -0.21
N PRO A 246 -21.69 -0.87 -0.74
CA PRO A 246 -22.10 -0.96 -2.15
C PRO A 246 -20.96 -0.84 -3.16
N GLY A 247 -20.01 0.07 -2.94
CA GLY A 247 -18.83 0.21 -3.81
C GLY A 247 -17.86 -0.98 -3.78
N HIS A 248 -17.72 -1.66 -2.62
CA HIS A 248 -16.92 -2.89 -2.51
C HIS A 248 -17.66 -4.09 -3.10
N HIS A 249 -18.97 -4.16 -2.89
CA HIS A 249 -19.85 -5.17 -3.48
C HIS A 249 -19.71 -5.17 -5.01
N GLU A 250 -19.88 -4.00 -5.62
CA GLU A 250 -19.80 -3.86 -7.08
C GLU A 250 -18.42 -4.24 -7.63
N LYS A 251 -17.33 -3.75 -7.00
CA LYS A 251 -15.97 -4.14 -7.39
C LYS A 251 -15.75 -5.65 -7.31
N THR A 252 -16.17 -6.27 -6.21
CA THR A 252 -16.02 -7.71 -5.99
C THR A 252 -16.77 -8.51 -7.06
N ARG A 253 -18.02 -8.12 -7.36
CA ARG A 253 -18.83 -8.70 -8.43
C ARG A 253 -18.14 -8.63 -9.79
N LEU A 254 -17.56 -7.48 -10.14
CA LEU A 254 -16.87 -7.29 -11.43
C LEU A 254 -15.56 -8.08 -11.50
N ILE A 255 -14.81 -8.20 -10.39
CA ILE A 255 -13.60 -9.04 -10.31
C ILE A 255 -13.95 -10.51 -10.56
N ARG A 256 -15.03 -11.02 -9.94
CA ARG A 256 -15.51 -12.40 -10.17
C ARG A 256 -15.83 -12.67 -11.64
N ARG A 257 -16.40 -11.68 -12.33
CA ARG A 257 -16.73 -11.76 -13.77
C ARG A 257 -15.52 -11.57 -14.68
N GLY A 258 -14.43 -11.01 -14.17
CA GLY A 258 -13.27 -10.62 -14.99
C GLY A 258 -13.53 -9.40 -15.87
N ASP A 259 -14.50 -8.54 -15.50
CA ASP A 259 -14.93 -7.42 -16.34
C ASP A 259 -14.01 -6.20 -16.16
N ILE A 260 -12.92 -6.21 -16.94
CA ILE A 260 -11.92 -5.13 -16.92
C ILE A 260 -12.53 -3.80 -17.40
N GLY A 261 -13.44 -3.86 -18.38
CA GLY A 261 -14.05 -2.68 -18.96
C GLY A 261 -14.90 -1.92 -17.95
N GLU A 262 -15.76 -2.62 -17.22
CA GLU A 262 -16.60 -1.99 -16.19
C GLU A 262 -15.79 -1.59 -14.94
N LEU A 263 -14.77 -2.36 -14.56
CA LEU A 263 -13.83 -1.92 -13.51
C LEU A 263 -13.11 -0.63 -13.88
N THR A 264 -12.77 -0.47 -15.17
CA THR A 264 -12.14 0.76 -15.67
C THR A 264 -13.11 1.94 -15.61
N ARG A 265 -14.34 1.78 -16.13
CA ARG A 265 -15.37 2.83 -16.03
C ARG A 265 -15.67 3.23 -14.59
N LEU A 266 -15.77 2.26 -13.68
CA LEU A 266 -15.96 2.52 -12.25
C LEU A 266 -14.77 3.29 -11.66
N ALA A 267 -13.54 2.95 -12.02
CA ALA A 267 -12.33 3.64 -11.58
C ALA A 267 -12.26 5.09 -12.09
N GLU A 268 -12.64 5.34 -13.34
CA GLU A 268 -12.71 6.69 -13.91
C GLU A 268 -13.77 7.55 -13.21
N ALA A 269 -14.97 6.98 -12.95
CA ALA A 269 -16.02 7.65 -12.19
C ALA A 269 -15.60 7.96 -10.73
N GLU A 270 -14.78 7.10 -10.12
CA GLU A 270 -14.14 7.39 -8.82
C GLU A 270 -13.15 8.55 -8.89
N MET A 271 -12.38 8.68 -9.98
CA MET A 271 -11.46 9.80 -10.18
C MET A 271 -12.20 11.12 -10.35
N ALA A 272 -13.23 11.13 -11.20
CA ALA A 272 -14.09 12.28 -11.40
C ALA A 272 -14.70 12.76 -10.07
N ARG A 273 -15.33 11.87 -9.29
CA ARG A 273 -15.91 12.22 -7.98
C ARG A 273 -14.90 12.76 -6.96
N LYS A 274 -13.62 12.38 -7.07
CA LYS A 274 -12.54 12.89 -6.19
C LYS A 274 -11.89 14.18 -6.74
N GLY A 275 -12.31 14.64 -7.92
CA GLY A 275 -11.69 15.75 -8.64
C GLY A 275 -10.22 15.49 -8.98
N LEU A 276 -9.84 14.22 -9.20
CA LEU A 276 -8.47 13.88 -9.58
C LEU A 276 -8.32 13.95 -11.11
N PRO A 277 -7.28 14.61 -11.63
CA PRO A 277 -7.12 14.82 -13.06
C PRO A 277 -6.75 13.52 -13.77
N LEU A 278 -7.55 13.15 -14.77
CA LEU A 278 -7.37 11.96 -15.60
C LEU A 278 -7.11 12.39 -17.05
N LEU A 279 -6.03 11.91 -17.67
CA LEU A 279 -5.78 12.11 -19.08
C LEU A 279 -6.86 11.38 -19.91
N LYS A 280 -7.44 12.09 -20.86
CA LYS A 280 -8.43 11.57 -21.82
C LYS A 280 -7.85 11.44 -23.22
N ASP A 281 -7.00 12.38 -23.61
CA ASP A 281 -6.24 12.32 -24.84
C ASP A 281 -4.94 13.15 -24.74
N LEU A 282 -3.97 12.82 -25.59
CA LEU A 282 -2.74 13.58 -25.77
C LEU A 282 -2.40 13.63 -27.25
N SER A 283 -2.27 14.84 -27.78
CA SER A 283 -1.86 15.06 -29.17
C SER A 283 -0.71 16.07 -29.25
N MET A 284 0.10 15.92 -30.30
CA MET A 284 1.24 16.79 -30.58
C MET A 284 1.25 17.13 -32.07
N ASP A 285 1.40 18.41 -32.36
CA ASP A 285 1.69 18.92 -33.71
C ASP A 285 3.07 19.59 -33.75
N ALA A 286 3.42 20.19 -34.88
CA ALA A 286 4.74 20.80 -35.08
C ALA A 286 5.05 21.99 -34.13
N LEU A 287 4.04 22.57 -33.48
CA LEU A 287 4.17 23.76 -32.64
C LEU A 287 3.76 23.51 -31.18
N ARG A 288 2.82 22.59 -30.92
CA ARG A 288 2.17 22.43 -29.62
C ARG A 288 1.99 20.98 -29.19
N ILE A 289 1.94 20.82 -27.88
CA ILE A 289 1.39 19.63 -27.22
C ILE A 289 0.07 20.02 -26.56
N SER A 290 -0.95 19.20 -26.74
CA SER A 290 -2.30 19.41 -26.21
C SER A 290 -2.72 18.20 -25.37
N PHE A 291 -3.33 18.49 -24.22
CA PHE A 291 -3.78 17.50 -23.24
C PHE A 291 -5.27 17.68 -23.02
N GLU A 292 -6.04 16.61 -23.21
CA GLU A 292 -7.43 16.55 -22.80
C GLU A 292 -7.53 15.86 -21.44
N LEU A 293 -8.22 16.48 -20.50
CA LEU A 293 -8.28 16.08 -19.10
C LEU A 293 -9.72 15.95 -18.65
N GLY A 294 -10.04 14.82 -18.02
CA GLY A 294 -11.22 14.67 -17.18
C GLY A 294 -10.94 15.26 -15.80
N LEU A 295 -11.74 16.24 -15.39
CA LEU A 295 -11.62 16.90 -14.09
C LEU A 295 -13.02 17.31 -13.61
N ASP A 296 -13.28 17.21 -12.31
CA ASP A 296 -14.53 17.73 -11.75
C ASP A 296 -14.64 19.25 -11.96
N ALA A 297 -15.83 19.75 -12.31
CA ALA A 297 -16.02 21.17 -12.63
C ALA A 297 -15.67 22.11 -11.46
N SER A 298 -15.93 21.67 -10.22
CA SER A 298 -15.53 22.43 -9.03
C SER A 298 -14.01 22.44 -8.83
N ALA A 299 -13.33 21.35 -9.22
CA ALA A 299 -11.88 21.24 -9.17
C ALA A 299 -11.18 21.97 -10.33
N ALA A 300 -11.87 22.24 -11.43
CA ALA A 300 -11.34 22.98 -12.57
C ALA A 300 -11.39 24.51 -12.40
N THR A 301 -12.28 25.01 -11.56
CA THR A 301 -12.45 26.44 -11.33
C THR A 301 -11.19 27.03 -10.67
N GLY A 302 -10.48 27.92 -11.37
CA GLY A 302 -9.23 28.51 -10.89
C GLY A 302 -8.03 27.55 -10.90
N ALA A 303 -8.16 26.42 -11.61
CA ALA A 303 -7.07 25.46 -11.78
C ALA A 303 -6.21 25.79 -13.01
N VAL A 304 -4.91 25.55 -12.88
CA VAL A 304 -3.94 25.67 -13.97
C VAL A 304 -3.25 24.34 -14.20
N PHE A 305 -2.96 24.06 -15.47
CA PHE A 305 -2.10 22.96 -15.85
C PHE A 305 -0.65 23.37 -15.64
N GLU A 306 0.15 22.52 -14.99
CA GLU A 306 1.56 22.78 -14.72
C GLU A 306 2.45 21.65 -15.23
N ILE A 307 3.54 22.03 -15.91
CA ILE A 307 4.69 21.16 -16.18
C ILE A 307 5.84 21.65 -15.31
N THR A 308 6.33 20.78 -14.43
CA THR A 308 7.43 21.09 -13.52
C THR A 308 8.61 20.16 -13.80
N ASP A 309 9.84 20.67 -13.76
CA ASP A 309 11.01 19.79 -13.73
C ASP A 309 11.05 19.01 -12.39
N ARG A 310 11.63 17.80 -12.39
CA ARG A 310 11.67 16.99 -11.15
C ARG A 310 12.51 17.61 -10.03
N ALA A 311 13.46 18.49 -10.35
CA ALA A 311 14.19 19.28 -9.35
C ALA A 311 13.35 20.44 -8.78
N ARG A 312 12.16 20.71 -9.35
CA ARG A 312 11.23 21.78 -8.98
C ARG A 312 11.84 23.17 -9.01
N THR A 313 12.78 23.37 -9.93
CA THR A 313 13.46 24.64 -10.14
C THR A 313 12.75 25.49 -11.19
N GLN A 314 12.03 24.86 -12.12
CA GLN A 314 11.35 25.53 -13.22
C GLN A 314 9.94 24.96 -13.42
N ARG A 315 9.00 25.83 -13.77
CA ARG A 315 7.62 25.45 -14.09
C ARG A 315 7.08 26.24 -15.26
N LEU A 316 6.27 25.57 -16.07
CA LEU A 316 5.44 26.17 -17.10
C LEU A 316 3.98 25.98 -16.72
N GLN A 317 3.16 27.00 -16.96
CA GLN A 317 1.74 26.96 -16.69
C GLN A 317 0.93 27.25 -17.95
N ALA A 318 -0.21 26.58 -18.07
CA ALA A 318 -1.22 26.85 -19.08
C ALA A 318 -2.60 26.88 -18.42
N GLU A 319 -3.46 27.73 -18.95
CA GLU A 319 -4.86 27.78 -18.54
C GLU A 319 -5.60 26.52 -18.99
N LEU A 320 -6.56 26.09 -18.17
CA LEU A 320 -7.50 25.04 -18.55
C LEU A 320 -8.70 25.70 -19.25
N SER A 321 -8.92 25.30 -20.50
CA SER A 321 -10.08 25.70 -21.29
C SER A 321 -11.10 24.56 -21.35
N PRO A 322 -12.41 24.82 -21.56
CA PRO A 322 -13.38 23.75 -21.78
C PRO A 322 -12.98 22.87 -22.98
N GLY A 323 -12.97 21.56 -22.77
CA GLY A 323 -12.60 20.57 -23.77
C GLY A 323 -13.79 19.94 -24.51
N PRO A 324 -13.52 19.08 -25.51
CA PRO A 324 -14.56 18.33 -26.19
C PRO A 324 -15.29 17.39 -25.22
N GLY A 325 -16.59 17.21 -25.40
CA GLY A 325 -17.42 16.36 -24.52
C GLY A 325 -18.16 17.08 -23.39
N GLY A 326 -18.03 18.40 -23.27
CA GLY A 326 -18.82 19.21 -22.35
C GLY A 326 -18.30 19.22 -20.91
N GLU A 327 -19.21 19.45 -19.95
CA GLU A 327 -18.87 19.59 -18.53
C GLU A 327 -17.98 18.43 -18.03
N GLY A 328 -16.89 18.78 -17.34
CA GLY A 328 -15.94 17.83 -16.81
C GLY A 328 -14.77 17.45 -17.73
N ASN A 329 -14.73 17.99 -18.97
CA ASN A 329 -13.61 17.83 -19.89
C ASN A 329 -12.92 19.19 -20.11
N TYR A 330 -11.59 19.19 -20.04
CA TYR A 330 -10.77 20.39 -20.14
C TYR A 330 -9.55 20.17 -21.03
N CYS A 331 -9.12 21.21 -21.73
CA CYS A 331 -7.94 21.20 -22.57
C CYS A 331 -6.88 22.16 -22.03
N ALA A 332 -5.64 21.68 -21.97
CA ALA A 332 -4.45 22.51 -21.82
C ALA A 332 -3.57 22.34 -23.05
N SER A 333 -2.98 23.43 -23.55
CA SER A 333 -2.04 23.38 -24.67
C SER A 333 -0.82 24.24 -24.36
N MET A 334 0.36 23.77 -24.77
CA MET A 334 1.63 24.45 -24.58
C MET A 334 2.47 24.39 -25.85
N GLU A 335 3.21 25.47 -26.09
CA GLU A 335 4.16 25.53 -27.21
C GLU A 335 5.37 24.64 -26.91
N LEU A 336 5.73 23.78 -27.88
CA LEU A 336 6.86 22.87 -27.75
C LEU A 336 8.16 23.62 -27.47
N VAL A 337 8.34 24.81 -28.07
CA VAL A 337 9.53 25.65 -27.86
C VAL A 337 9.71 26.08 -26.39
N LYS A 338 8.62 26.27 -25.64
CA LYS A 338 8.69 26.61 -24.22
C LYS A 338 9.09 25.41 -23.39
N ILE A 339 8.59 24.22 -23.74
CA ILE A 339 8.91 22.97 -23.04
C ILE A 339 10.36 22.58 -23.29
N THR A 340 10.85 22.67 -24.53
CA THR A 340 12.24 22.36 -24.86
C THR A 340 13.23 23.35 -24.25
N ALA A 341 12.81 24.61 -24.02
CA ALA A 341 13.62 25.61 -23.33
C ALA A 341 13.90 25.29 -21.85
N LEU A 342 13.14 24.37 -21.23
CA LEU A 342 13.44 23.87 -19.87
C LEU A 342 14.69 22.97 -19.83
N GLY A 343 15.22 22.57 -20.99
CA GLY A 343 16.41 21.75 -21.12
C GLY A 343 16.15 20.25 -21.03
N GLU A 344 17.24 19.49 -20.92
CA GLU A 344 17.22 18.03 -20.87
C GLU A 344 16.85 17.54 -19.46
N GLY A 345 15.79 16.74 -19.36
CA GLY A 345 15.34 16.25 -18.06
C GLY A 345 14.03 15.47 -18.10
N LEU A 346 13.53 15.18 -16.91
CA LEU A 346 12.22 14.57 -16.72
C LEU A 346 11.26 15.62 -16.16
N LEU A 347 10.15 15.79 -16.85
CA LEU A 347 9.12 16.76 -16.52
C LEU A 347 7.87 16.05 -16.01
N ASP A 348 7.20 16.68 -15.05
CA ASP A 348 6.07 16.14 -14.32
C ASP A 348 4.83 17.01 -14.64
N CYS A 349 3.78 16.41 -15.25
CA CYS A 349 2.51 17.10 -15.57
C CYS A 349 1.47 17.01 -14.44
N SER A 350 0.94 18.15 -13.98
CA SER A 350 -0.02 18.23 -12.87
C SER A 350 -1.09 19.30 -13.08
N VAL A 351 -2.15 19.24 -12.27
CA VAL A 351 -3.15 20.30 -12.14
C VAL A 351 -3.03 20.91 -10.75
N GLN A 352 -2.88 22.23 -10.71
CA GLN A 352 -2.75 23.04 -9.51
C GLN A 352 -4.03 23.86 -9.34
N VAL A 353 -4.72 23.72 -8.20
CA VAL A 353 -5.85 24.59 -7.86
C VAL A 353 -5.32 25.76 -7.02
N HIS A 354 -5.44 26.99 -7.52
CA HIS A 354 -5.05 28.17 -6.77
C HIS A 354 -6.19 28.58 -5.82
N HIS A 355 -6.03 28.33 -4.52
CA HIS A 355 -6.95 28.83 -3.51
C HIS A 355 -6.36 30.09 -2.84
N PRO A 356 -7.10 31.20 -2.67
CA PRO A 356 -6.58 32.47 -2.15
C PRO A 356 -5.92 32.41 -0.76
N GLN A 357 -6.16 31.34 0.01
CA GLN A 357 -5.71 31.20 1.40
C GLN A 357 -4.76 30.00 1.62
N THR A 358 -4.59 29.10 0.65
CA THR A 358 -3.66 27.96 0.74
C THR A 358 -3.19 27.51 -0.65
N GLU A 359 -1.89 27.31 -0.84
CA GLU A 359 -1.38 26.55 -1.98
C GLU A 359 -1.62 25.05 -1.73
N ALA A 360 -2.68 24.51 -2.35
CA ALA A 360 -2.87 23.06 -2.38
C ALA A 360 -1.69 22.40 -3.12
N LYS A 361 -1.28 21.21 -2.69
CA LYS A 361 -0.25 20.45 -3.39
C LYS A 361 -0.72 20.10 -4.82
N PRO A 362 0.12 20.24 -5.86
CA PRO A 362 -0.26 19.90 -7.23
C PRO A 362 -0.73 18.44 -7.34
N ARG A 363 -1.83 18.22 -8.05
CA ARG A 363 -2.39 16.88 -8.31
C ARG A 363 -1.76 16.34 -9.59
N ARG A 364 -1.00 15.24 -9.50
CA ARG A 364 -0.39 14.59 -10.67
C ARG A 364 -1.51 14.06 -11.59
N ILE A 365 -1.31 14.16 -12.90
CA ILE A 365 -2.28 13.68 -13.90
C ILE A 365 -2.10 12.17 -14.07
N VAL A 366 -3.18 11.40 -13.91
CA VAL A 366 -3.18 9.95 -14.13
C VAL A 366 -3.39 9.68 -15.62
N VAL A 367 -2.56 8.83 -16.24
CA VAL A 367 -2.65 8.49 -17.67
C VAL A 367 -3.87 7.62 -17.98
N GLY A 368 -4.22 6.72 -17.05
CA GLY A 368 -5.38 5.86 -17.19
C GLY A 368 -5.26 4.83 -18.31
N VAL A 369 -6.12 4.93 -19.33
CA VAL A 369 -6.17 4.01 -20.47
C VAL A 369 -5.63 4.62 -21.76
N VAL A 370 -5.18 5.88 -21.72
CA VAL A 370 -4.68 6.60 -22.89
C VAL A 370 -3.40 5.94 -23.40
N GLN A 371 -3.35 5.67 -24.70
CA GLN A 371 -2.15 5.17 -25.36
C GLN A 371 -1.19 6.34 -25.63
N LEU A 372 -0.03 6.30 -24.98
CA LEU A 372 1.02 7.30 -25.19
C LEU A 372 1.93 6.88 -26.37
N PRO A 373 2.54 7.84 -27.08
CA PRO A 373 3.54 7.55 -28.10
C PRO A 373 4.66 6.65 -27.56
N LYS A 374 5.13 5.71 -28.38
CA LYS A 374 6.25 4.81 -28.02
C LYS A 374 7.62 5.42 -28.31
N GLU A 375 7.67 6.30 -29.30
CA GLU A 375 8.86 7.02 -29.72
C GLU A 375 8.71 8.52 -29.46
N PRO A 376 9.83 9.25 -29.24
CA PRO A 376 9.78 10.69 -29.07
C PRO A 376 9.17 11.37 -30.29
N VAL A 377 8.24 12.29 -30.05
CA VAL A 377 7.66 13.18 -31.05
C VAL A 377 8.23 14.57 -30.78
N HIS A 378 8.87 15.19 -31.78
CA HIS A 378 9.53 16.49 -31.61
C HIS A 378 10.51 16.58 -30.43
N GLY A 379 11.21 15.48 -30.12
CA GLY A 379 12.19 15.41 -29.02
C GLY A 379 11.57 15.21 -27.63
N ILE A 380 10.25 15.01 -27.54
CA ILE A 380 9.53 14.79 -26.28
C ILE A 380 8.94 13.38 -26.31
N LEU A 381 9.16 12.60 -25.26
CA LEU A 381 8.45 11.35 -25.05
C LEU A 381 7.51 11.45 -23.84
N PRO A 382 6.19 11.55 -24.05
CA PRO A 382 5.22 11.32 -22.99
C PRO A 382 5.29 9.88 -22.49
N TYR A 383 5.30 9.68 -21.18
CA TYR A 383 5.29 8.34 -20.58
C TYR A 383 4.50 8.31 -19.27
N SER A 384 4.03 7.10 -18.92
CA SER A 384 3.45 6.83 -17.61
C SER A 384 4.56 6.38 -16.65
N THR A 385 4.65 7.05 -15.50
CA THR A 385 5.52 6.62 -14.40
C THR A 385 5.06 5.26 -13.83
N LYS A 386 5.89 4.63 -12.97
CA LYS A 386 5.52 3.40 -12.24
C LYS A 386 4.27 3.51 -11.36
N TYR A 387 3.79 4.73 -11.12
CA TYR A 387 2.59 5.03 -10.35
C TYR A 387 1.39 5.41 -11.22
N GLY A 388 1.51 5.35 -12.55
CA GLY A 388 0.42 5.71 -13.47
C GLY A 388 0.33 7.19 -13.84
N ASN A 389 1.24 8.02 -13.32
CA ASN A 389 1.20 9.46 -13.56
C ASN A 389 1.91 9.85 -14.85
N LEU A 390 1.40 10.89 -15.53
CA LEU A 390 1.95 11.46 -16.75
C LEU A 390 3.22 12.27 -16.46
N SER A 391 4.27 11.95 -17.20
CA SER A 391 5.53 12.69 -17.25
C SER A 391 6.01 12.79 -18.71
N LEU A 392 6.89 13.76 -18.98
CA LEU A 392 7.56 13.92 -20.27
C LEU A 392 9.06 13.64 -20.09
N ASP A 393 9.65 12.86 -20.98
CA ASP A 393 11.09 12.61 -21.05
C ASP A 393 11.70 13.45 -22.17
N MET A 394 12.58 14.38 -21.78
CA MET A 394 13.29 15.32 -22.67
C MET A 394 14.76 14.95 -22.81
N ARG A 395 15.21 13.81 -22.27
CA ARG A 395 16.62 13.42 -22.30
C ARG A 395 17.02 12.95 -23.70
N PRO A 396 18.27 13.22 -24.13
CA PRO A 396 18.78 12.74 -25.40
C PRO A 396 18.81 11.20 -25.38
N ARG A 397 18.32 10.58 -26.45
CA ARG A 397 18.40 9.13 -26.62
C ARG A 397 19.67 8.81 -27.41
N ALA A 398 20.47 7.90 -26.89
CA ALA A 398 21.53 7.29 -27.68
C ALA A 398 20.87 6.55 -28.84
N VAL A 399 21.26 6.90 -30.07
CA VAL A 399 20.79 6.30 -31.32
C VAL A 399 21.29 4.86 -31.43
#